data_AF-A0A961LC40-F1
#
_entry.id   AF-A0A961LC40-F1
#
_cell.length_a   1.000
_cell.length_b   1.000
_cell.length_c   1.000
_cell.angle_alpha   90.00
_cell.angle_beta   90.00
_cell.angle_gamma   90.00
#
_symmetry.space_group_name_H-M   'P 1'
#
loop_
_entity.id
_entity.type
_entity.pdbx_description
1 polymer ?
#
loop_
_entity_poly.entity_id
_entity_poly.type
_entity_poly.pdbx_seq_one_letter_code
_entity_poly.pdbx_strand_id
1 'polypeptide(L)'
;MTMTDSILARLAALKTTPTPDLKKQWRELFDTEAPPYNRRFLESRLAYRIQELAYGGLKPATVERLEALGEQLDGGNIVLRRIRADDKPI
;
A
#
# COMPACT_ATOMS: atom_id res chain seq x y z
N MET A 1 13.51 -16.62 -18.25
CA MET A 1 12.48 -15.99 -17.39
C MET A 1 13.05 -14.68 -16.89
N THR A 2 12.51 -13.53 -17.31
CA THR A 2 12.98 -12.23 -16.81
C THR A 2 12.38 -11.95 -15.43
N MET A 3 13.05 -11.15 -14.60
CA MET A 3 12.56 -10.84 -13.24
C MET A 3 11.12 -10.29 -13.27
N THR A 4 10.80 -9.43 -14.23
CA THR A 4 9.44 -8.89 -14.44
C THR A 4 8.39 -9.97 -14.68
N ASP A 5 8.72 -11.00 -15.46
CA ASP A 5 7.82 -12.13 -15.74
C ASP A 5 7.49 -12.90 -14.45
N SER A 6 8.50 -13.05 -13.58
CA SER A 6 8.32 -13.66 -12.26
C SER A 6 7.45 -12.82 -11.32
N ILE A 7 7.52 -11.48 -11.39
CA ILE A 7 6.67 -10.59 -10.59
C ILE A 7 5.22 -10.66 -11.06
N LEU A 8 4.97 -10.62 -12.36
CA LEU A 8 3.61 -10.73 -12.91
C LEU A 8 2.97 -12.08 -12.54
N ALA A 9 3.72 -13.18 -12.64
CA ALA A 9 3.26 -14.49 -12.20
C ALA A 9 2.89 -14.51 -10.70
N ARG A 10 3.73 -13.90 -9.85
CA ARG A 10 3.48 -13.82 -8.41
C ARG A 10 2.24 -12.97 -8.09
N LEU A 11 2.02 -11.88 -8.82
CA LEU A 11 0.82 -11.05 -8.68
C LEU A 11 -0.45 -11.77 -9.13
N ALA A 12 -0.39 -12.53 -10.23
CA ALA A 12 -1.50 -13.36 -10.68
C ALA A 12 -1.87 -14.44 -9.66
N ALA A 13 -0.86 -15.08 -9.06
CA ALA A 13 -1.06 -16.11 -8.04
C ALA A 13 -1.81 -15.60 -6.80
N LEU A 14 -1.70 -14.32 -6.43
CA LEU A 14 -2.44 -13.75 -5.28
C LEU A 14 -3.95 -13.93 -5.42
N LYS A 15 -4.48 -13.91 -6.64
CA LYS A 15 -5.93 -14.03 -6.90
C LYS A 15 -6.47 -15.41 -6.57
N THR A 16 -5.68 -16.45 -6.79
CA THR A 16 -6.06 -17.85 -6.55
C THR A 16 -5.57 -18.39 -5.21
N THR A 17 -4.59 -17.74 -4.59
CA THR A 17 -4.00 -18.15 -3.30
C THR A 17 -5.05 -18.12 -2.17
N PRO A 18 -5.27 -19.19 -1.39
CA PRO A 18 -6.20 -19.19 -0.27
C PRO A 18 -5.90 -18.10 0.78
N THR A 19 -6.95 -17.59 1.45
CA THR A 19 -6.80 -16.53 2.45
C THR A 19 -5.83 -16.86 3.60
N PRO A 20 -5.76 -18.10 4.14
CA PRO A 20 -4.75 -18.47 5.14
C PRO A 20 -3.32 -18.26 4.64
N ASP A 21 -3.04 -18.59 3.38
CA ASP A 21 -1.73 -18.43 2.77
C ASP A 21 -1.41 -16.97 2.47
N LEU A 22 -2.41 -16.15 2.13
CA LEU A 22 -2.23 -14.70 2.06
C LEU A 22 -1.82 -14.12 3.43
N LYS A 23 -2.41 -14.60 4.53
CA LYS A 23 -2.02 -14.18 5.89
C LYS A 23 -0.61 -14.67 6.27
N LYS A 24 -0.17 -15.82 5.75
CA LYS A 24 1.20 -16.29 5.92
C LYS A 24 2.18 -15.38 5.17
N GLN A 25 1.94 -15.12 3.89
CA GLN A 25 2.76 -14.19 3.09
C GLN A 25 2.80 -12.79 3.68
N TRP A 26 1.70 -12.34 4.31
CA TRP A 26 1.68 -11.07 5.03
C TRP A 26 2.73 -11.04 6.14
N ARG A 27 2.73 -12.05 7.02
CA ARG A 27 3.70 -12.15 8.11
C ARG A 27 5.13 -12.18 7.58
N GLU A 28 5.37 -12.88 6.47
CA GLU A 28 6.70 -12.95 5.85
C GLU A 28 7.17 -11.60 5.27
N LEU A 29 6.28 -10.80 4.68
CA LEU A 29 6.65 -9.56 3.98
C LEU A 29 6.58 -8.28 4.84
N PHE A 30 5.76 -8.32 5.90
CA PHE A 30 5.49 -7.18 6.78
C PHE A 30 5.90 -7.41 8.24
N ASP A 31 6.35 -8.61 8.60
CA ASP A 31 6.80 -8.99 9.95
C ASP A 31 5.77 -8.65 11.06
N THR A 32 4.49 -8.70 10.70
CA THR A 32 3.35 -8.30 11.53
C THR A 32 2.17 -9.20 11.24
N GLU A 33 1.19 -9.26 12.15
CA GLU A 33 -0.04 -10.01 11.90
C GLU A 33 -0.90 -9.32 10.83
N ALA A 34 -1.52 -10.12 9.96
CA ALA A 34 -2.46 -9.62 8.98
C ALA A 34 -3.70 -9.05 9.69
N PRO A 35 -4.09 -7.79 9.42
CA PRO A 35 -5.29 -7.21 9.99
C PRO A 35 -6.54 -8.06 9.67
N PRO A 36 -7.62 -7.97 10.47
CA PRO A 36 -8.86 -8.72 10.26
C PRO A 36 -9.73 -8.18 9.10
N TYR A 37 -9.10 -7.70 8.02
CA TYR A 37 -9.77 -7.09 6.88
C TYR A 37 -10.18 -8.11 5.81
N ASN A 38 -10.93 -7.63 4.82
CA ASN A 38 -11.36 -8.44 3.68
C ASN A 38 -10.17 -8.91 2.83
N ARG A 39 -10.37 -10.03 2.12
CA ARG A 39 -9.35 -10.65 1.25
C ARG A 39 -8.77 -9.68 0.21
N ARG A 40 -9.62 -8.86 -0.40
CA ARG A 40 -9.22 -7.89 -1.44
C ARG A 40 -8.20 -6.88 -0.94
N PHE A 41 -8.29 -6.49 0.34
CA PHE A 41 -7.29 -5.66 0.99
C PHE A 41 -5.94 -6.38 1.08
N LEU A 42 -5.92 -7.62 1.56
CA LEU A 42 -4.69 -8.42 1.65
C LEU A 42 -4.03 -8.56 0.28
N GLU A 43 -4.79 -8.90 -0.76
CA GLU A 43 -4.28 -9.01 -2.13
C GLU A 43 -3.65 -7.70 -2.61
N SER A 44 -4.37 -6.57 -2.46
CA SER A 44 -3.89 -5.27 -2.95
C SER A 44 -2.63 -4.83 -2.23
N ARG A 45 -2.55 -5.08 -0.92
CA ARG A 45 -1.41 -4.67 -0.10
C ARG A 45 -0.19 -5.57 -0.30
N LEU A 46 -0.40 -6.88 -0.43
CA LEU A 46 0.66 -7.83 -0.81
C LEU A 46 1.20 -7.54 -2.21
N ALA A 47 0.33 -7.24 -3.17
CA ALA A 47 0.73 -6.86 -4.52
C ALA A 47 1.63 -5.63 -4.52
N TYR A 48 1.23 -4.58 -3.81
CA TYR A 48 2.04 -3.37 -3.64
C TYR A 48 3.41 -3.68 -3.01
N ARG A 49 3.44 -4.48 -1.94
CA ARG A 49 4.70 -4.83 -1.27
C ARG A 49 5.65 -5.64 -2.15
N ILE A 50 5.12 -6.57 -2.93
CA ILE A 50 5.90 -7.34 -3.91
C ILE A 50 6.49 -6.39 -4.97
N GLN A 51 5.72 -5.42 -5.45
CA GLN A 51 6.19 -4.43 -6.41
C GLN A 51 7.26 -3.52 -5.81
N GLU A 52 7.07 -3.03 -4.58
CA GLU A 52 8.04 -2.18 -3.87
C GLU A 52 9.38 -2.89 -3.66
N LEU A 53 9.36 -4.18 -3.31
CA LEU A 53 10.58 -4.99 -3.17
C LEU A 53 11.29 -5.23 -4.50
N ALA A 54 10.55 -5.27 -5.61
CA ALA A 54 11.11 -5.57 -6.94
C ALA A 54 11.59 -4.31 -7.67
N TYR A 55 10.86 -3.21 -7.56
CA TYR A 55 11.08 -1.98 -8.32
C TYR A 55 11.62 -0.83 -7.47
N GLY A 56 11.70 -1.01 -6.15
CA GLY A 56 11.95 0.07 -5.20
C GLY A 56 10.67 0.82 -4.82
N GLY A 57 10.76 1.59 -3.75
CA GLY A 57 9.68 2.47 -3.31
C GLY A 57 9.55 3.73 -4.17
N LEU A 58 8.73 4.66 -3.68
CA LEU A 58 8.59 5.97 -4.31
C LEU A 58 9.94 6.71 -4.32
N LYS A 59 10.20 7.47 -5.38
CA LYS A 59 11.39 8.33 -5.46
C LYS A 59 11.37 9.34 -4.31
N PRO A 60 12.52 9.71 -3.73
CA PRO A 60 12.58 10.68 -2.62
C PRO A 60 11.83 11.99 -2.92
N ALA A 61 12.00 12.55 -4.11
CA ALA A 61 11.29 13.75 -4.54
C ALA A 61 9.76 13.57 -4.61
N THR A 62 9.29 12.36 -4.88
CA THR A 62 7.85 12.04 -4.84
C THR A 62 7.35 11.98 -3.40
N VAL A 63 8.13 11.40 -2.49
CA VAL A 63 7.81 11.36 -1.06
C VAL A 63 7.75 12.78 -0.49
N GLU A 64 8.77 13.59 -0.74
CA GLU A 64 8.83 14.99 -0.29
C GLU A 64 7.65 15.81 -0.81
N ARG A 65 7.26 15.62 -2.08
CA ARG A 65 6.07 16.28 -2.64
C ARG A 65 4.77 15.82 -1.96
N LEU A 66 4.63 14.54 -1.64
CA LEU A 66 3.45 14.02 -0.95
C LEU A 66 3.37 14.55 0.49
N GLU A 67 4.51 14.65 1.18
CA GLU A 67 4.60 15.23 2.52
C GLU A 67 4.23 16.72 2.49
N ALA A 68 4.79 17.50 1.55
CA ALA A 68 4.45 18.92 1.39
C ALA A 68 2.96 19.15 1.09
N LEU A 69 2.36 18.29 0.26
CA LEU A 69 0.91 18.34 0.00
C LEU A 69 0.09 17.97 1.24
N GLY A 70 0.52 16.99 2.03
CA GLY A 70 -0.12 16.66 3.30
C GLY A 70 -0.09 17.84 4.28
N GLU A 71 1.05 18.52 4.37
CA GLU A 71 1.23 19.69 5.23
C GLU A 71 0.31 20.85 4.82
N GLN A 72 0.22 21.13 3.51
CA GLN A 72 -0.68 22.16 2.98
C GLN A 72 -2.16 21.84 3.18
N LEU A 73 -2.52 20.55 3.22
CA LEU A 73 -3.91 20.14 3.32
C LEU A 73 -4.41 20.13 4.77
N ASP A 74 -3.75 19.40 5.65
CA ASP A 74 -4.18 19.28 7.04
C ASP A 74 -3.04 19.38 8.06
N GLY A 75 -1.77 19.29 7.66
CA GLY A 75 -0.65 19.35 8.61
C GLY A 75 -0.71 18.27 9.69
N GLY A 76 -1.37 17.14 9.41
CA GLY A 76 -1.66 16.12 10.41
C GLY A 76 -2.77 16.49 11.40
N ASN A 77 -3.42 17.64 11.26
CA ASN A 77 -4.54 18.06 12.08
C ASN A 77 -5.80 17.23 11.74
N ILE A 78 -6.13 16.30 12.65
CA ILE A 78 -7.28 15.40 12.53
C ILE A 78 -8.60 16.16 12.33
N VAL A 79 -8.74 17.37 12.87
CA VAL A 79 -9.95 18.19 12.71
C VAL A 79 -10.07 18.64 11.25
N LEU A 80 -9.01 19.19 10.67
CA LEU A 80 -8.98 19.66 9.29
C LEU A 80 -9.11 18.50 8.28
N ARG A 81 -8.56 17.33 8.61
CA ARG A 81 -8.64 16.12 7.78
C ARG A 81 -10.06 15.60 7.61
N ARG A 82 -10.94 15.84 8.60
CA ARG A 82 -12.34 15.39 8.59
C ARG A 82 -13.26 16.34 7.84
N ILE A 83 -12.81 17.56 7.55
CA ILE A 83 -13.55 18.54 6.77
C ILE A 83 -13.40 18.17 5.29
N ARG A 84 -14.52 18.08 4.55
CA ARG A 84 -14.47 17.83 3.10
C ARG A 84 -13.70 18.97 2.44
N ALA A 85 -12.98 18.67 1.36
CA ALA A 85 -12.13 19.66 0.70
C ALA A 85 -12.89 20.94 0.31
N ASP A 86 -14.19 20.82 0.01
CA ASP A 86 -15.09 21.92 -0.35
C ASP A 86 -15.49 22.82 0.84
N ASP A 87 -15.36 22.32 2.08
CA ASP A 87 -15.80 22.98 3.32
C ASP A 87 -14.64 23.60 4.12
N LYS A 88 -13.41 23.63 3.57
CA LYS A 88 -12.27 24.22 4.26
C LYS A 88 -12.39 25.75 4.31
N PRO A 89 -12.21 26.39 5.47
CA PRO A 89 -12.22 27.85 5.57
C PRO A 89 -11.04 28.42 4.78
N ILE A 90 -11.35 29.39 3.91
CA ILE A 90 -10.39 30.20 3.13
C ILE A 90 -9.66 31.21 4.02
#